data_AF-A0A957UKG3-F1
#
_entry.id   AF-A0A957UKG3-F1
#
_cell.length_a   1.000
_cell.length_b   1.000
_cell.length_c   1.000
_cell.angle_alpha   90.00
_cell.angle_beta   90.00
_cell.angle_gamma   90.00
#
_symmetry.space_group_name_H-M   'P 1'
#
loop_
_entity.id
_entity.type
_entity.pdbx_description
1 polymer ?
#
loop_
_entity_poly.entity_id
_entity_poly.type
_entity_poly.pdbx_seq_one_letter_code
_entity_poly.pdbx_strand_id
1 'polypeptide(L)'
;PNELTPNEFAQVASLLFRIFAGLSKLRISPQVVDMDSPPGIEDSLKIETMKDVIKLAQTETGRDLLGTIAYAADDIQPVGIEPYDLVVDPTAKPKIKDKPGAQSAIVSYTPGEYKTSKASNSAGNMAQMRETAQHNPWVTPERSDISLYHELVHAFHIQSGKAKSQTQFVGSDASNILPVDEIDAPRTITDGFGNKTLTGVSEEEYYTVGLGKYADKRFTENRYRRERRALGENVPHRGYYANKSAELAKPKKGKKKKTGKPKNKLIL
;
A
#
# COMPACT_ATOMS: atom_id res chain seq x y z
N PRO A 1 -17.47 -1.35 -21.28
CA PRO A 1 -16.67 -0.10 -21.31
C PRO A 1 -15.18 -0.34 -21.05
N ASN A 2 -14.57 -1.18 -21.90
CA ASN A 2 -13.13 -1.34 -22.18
C ASN A 2 -12.96 -2.62 -23.04
N GLU A 3 -13.72 -2.73 -24.14
CA GLU A 3 -13.44 -3.79 -25.10
C GLU A 3 -12.14 -3.42 -25.80
N LEU A 4 -11.11 -4.24 -25.60
CA LEU A 4 -9.87 -4.11 -26.34
C LEU A 4 -10.15 -4.47 -27.79
N THR A 5 -9.67 -3.65 -28.71
CA THR A 5 -9.56 -4.07 -30.11
C THR A 5 -8.67 -5.31 -30.20
N PRO A 6 -8.79 -6.13 -31.27
CA PRO A 6 -7.94 -7.30 -31.44
C PRO A 6 -6.43 -6.98 -31.35
N ASN A 7 -6.02 -5.81 -31.84
CA ASN A 7 -4.63 -5.36 -31.78
C ASN A 7 -4.20 -5.02 -30.33
N GLU A 8 -5.03 -4.28 -29.59
CA GLU A 8 -4.75 -3.98 -28.18
C GLU A 8 -4.71 -5.25 -27.33
N PHE A 9 -5.60 -6.21 -27.59
CA PHE A 9 -5.57 -7.51 -26.93
C PHE A 9 -4.24 -8.24 -27.18
N ALA A 10 -3.77 -8.29 -28.44
CA ALA A 10 -2.50 -8.92 -28.78
C ALA A 10 -1.30 -8.23 -28.09
N GLN A 11 -1.31 -6.90 -27.98
CA GLN A 11 -0.28 -6.14 -27.27
C GLN A 11 -0.29 -6.46 -25.77
N VAL A 12 -1.46 -6.48 -25.14
CA VAL A 12 -1.61 -6.84 -23.73
C VAL A 12 -1.17 -8.28 -23.46
N ALA A 13 -1.59 -9.22 -24.31
CA ALA A 13 -1.18 -10.62 -24.20
C ALA A 13 0.34 -10.77 -24.33
N SER A 14 0.96 -10.07 -25.28
CA SER A 14 2.42 -10.04 -25.45
C SER A 14 3.12 -9.47 -24.20
N LEU A 15 2.65 -8.35 -23.67
CA LEU A 15 3.17 -7.75 -22.43
C LEU A 15 3.12 -8.74 -21.26
N LEU A 16 1.95 -9.35 -21.03
CA LEU A 16 1.75 -10.31 -19.93
C LEU A 16 2.65 -11.55 -20.08
N PHE A 17 2.77 -12.08 -21.29
CA PHE A 17 3.68 -13.19 -21.58
C PHE A 17 5.13 -12.82 -21.27
N ARG A 18 5.59 -11.64 -21.70
CA ARG A 18 6.97 -11.18 -21.44
C ARG A 18 7.24 -11.00 -19.94
N ILE A 19 6.30 -10.47 -19.18
CA ILE A 19 6.42 -10.36 -17.71
C ILE A 19 6.55 -11.77 -17.10
N PHE A 20 5.64 -12.68 -17.47
CA PHE A 20 5.62 -14.05 -16.94
C PHE A 20 6.89 -14.84 -17.29
N ALA A 21 7.38 -14.71 -18.52
CA ALA A 21 8.59 -15.35 -19.00
C ALA A 21 9.88 -14.66 -18.53
N GLY A 22 9.80 -13.54 -17.81
CA GLY A 22 10.97 -12.77 -17.36
C GLY A 22 11.72 -12.06 -18.48
N LEU A 23 11.10 -11.88 -19.63
CA LEU A 23 11.67 -11.26 -20.85
C LEU A 23 11.51 -9.74 -20.90
N SER A 24 11.05 -9.12 -19.81
CA SER A 24 10.84 -7.68 -19.70
C SER A 24 11.64 -7.06 -18.54
N LYS A 25 11.63 -5.73 -18.42
CA LYS A 25 12.19 -5.02 -17.25
C LYS A 25 11.32 -5.16 -16.00
N LEU A 26 10.05 -5.52 -16.14
CA LEU A 26 9.18 -5.94 -15.04
C LEU A 26 9.19 -7.48 -14.95
N ARG A 27 9.63 -8.02 -13.82
CA ARG A 27 9.83 -9.47 -13.63
C ARG A 27 9.17 -9.93 -12.36
N ILE A 28 8.67 -11.16 -12.35
CA ILE A 28 8.24 -11.82 -11.11
C ILE A 28 9.36 -12.75 -10.67
N SER A 29 9.97 -12.41 -9.55
CA SER A 29 11.08 -13.14 -8.94
C SER A 29 10.59 -13.63 -7.58
N PRO A 30 9.88 -14.77 -7.52
CA PRO A 30 9.42 -15.30 -6.24
C PRO A 30 10.64 -15.51 -5.34
N GLN A 31 10.61 -14.93 -4.15
CA GLN A 31 11.57 -15.27 -3.10
C GLN A 31 10.90 -16.26 -2.18
N VAL A 32 11.44 -17.47 -2.13
CA VAL A 32 11.11 -18.40 -1.06
C VAL A 32 11.82 -17.93 0.19
N VAL A 33 11.03 -17.56 1.19
CA VAL A 33 11.54 -17.01 2.45
C VAL A 33 12.08 -18.11 3.37
N ASP A 34 11.66 -19.37 3.15
CA ASP A 34 11.99 -20.50 4.01
C ASP A 34 12.48 -21.72 3.22
N MET A 35 13.63 -22.27 3.61
CA MET A 35 14.19 -23.49 3.02
C MET A 35 13.26 -24.70 3.19
N ASP A 36 12.35 -24.66 4.17
CA ASP A 36 11.37 -25.71 4.42
C ASP A 36 10.07 -25.54 3.60
N SER A 37 10.04 -24.59 2.65
CA SER A 37 8.83 -24.36 1.87
C SER A 37 8.47 -25.58 1.00
N PRO A 38 7.17 -25.89 0.85
CA PRO A 38 6.74 -27.00 0.01
C PRO A 38 7.27 -26.89 -1.42
N PRO A 39 7.65 -28.02 -2.06
CA PRO A 39 7.98 -28.03 -3.48
C PRO A 39 6.88 -27.37 -4.32
N GLY A 40 7.26 -26.48 -5.24
CA GLY A 40 6.32 -25.78 -6.12
C GLY A 40 5.67 -24.52 -5.55
N ILE A 41 6.04 -24.07 -4.34
CA ILE A 41 5.52 -22.81 -3.79
C ILE A 41 5.86 -21.60 -4.67
N GLU A 42 7.04 -21.59 -5.31
CA GLU A 42 7.48 -20.50 -6.19
C GLU A 42 6.56 -20.33 -7.38
N ASP A 43 6.23 -21.45 -8.05
CA ASP A 43 5.33 -21.47 -9.19
C ASP A 43 3.92 -21.03 -8.77
N SER A 44 3.44 -21.50 -7.62
CA SER A 44 2.15 -21.08 -7.09
C SER A 44 2.13 -19.57 -6.77
N LEU A 45 3.14 -19.03 -6.10
CA LEU A 45 3.28 -17.59 -5.84
C LEU A 45 3.34 -16.78 -7.15
N LYS A 46 4.09 -17.26 -8.13
CA LYS A 46 4.20 -16.64 -9.45
C LYS A 46 2.86 -16.64 -10.20
N ILE A 47 2.12 -17.75 -10.17
CA ILE A 47 0.79 -17.87 -10.78
C ILE A 47 -0.20 -16.92 -10.11
N GLU A 48 -0.25 -16.88 -8.77
CA GLU A 48 -1.14 -15.96 -8.05
C GLU A 48 -0.78 -14.50 -8.33
N THR A 49 0.51 -14.19 -8.46
CA THR A 49 0.97 -12.86 -8.89
C THR A 49 0.51 -12.49 -10.28
N MET A 50 0.57 -13.42 -11.22
CA MET A 50 0.06 -13.15 -12.57
C MET A 50 -1.44 -12.87 -12.58
N LYS A 51 -2.24 -13.47 -11.69
CA LYS A 51 -3.67 -13.12 -11.59
C LYS A 51 -3.88 -11.66 -11.22
N ASP A 52 -3.08 -11.13 -10.30
CA ASP A 52 -3.12 -9.72 -9.93
C ASP A 52 -2.61 -8.82 -11.07
N VAL A 53 -1.51 -9.18 -11.74
CA VAL A 53 -1.02 -8.46 -12.93
C VAL A 53 -2.07 -8.43 -14.06
N ILE A 54 -2.77 -9.54 -14.29
CA ILE A 54 -3.89 -9.62 -15.25
C ILE A 54 -5.01 -8.67 -14.84
N LYS A 55 -5.38 -8.61 -13.55
CA LYS A 55 -6.36 -7.63 -13.05
C LYS A 55 -5.90 -6.20 -13.29
N LEU A 56 -4.61 -5.88 -13.11
CA LEU A 56 -4.10 -4.54 -13.45
C LEU A 56 -4.34 -4.23 -14.94
N ALA A 57 -4.00 -5.16 -15.82
CA ALA A 57 -4.13 -5.00 -17.28
C ALA A 57 -5.58 -4.85 -17.79
N GLN A 58 -6.59 -5.13 -16.98
CA GLN A 58 -7.99 -4.86 -17.32
C GLN A 58 -8.33 -3.35 -17.31
N THR A 59 -7.49 -2.53 -16.69
CA THR A 59 -7.65 -1.07 -16.60
C THR A 59 -6.66 -0.36 -17.54
N GLU A 60 -7.01 0.81 -18.06
CA GLU A 60 -6.13 1.59 -18.95
C GLU A 60 -4.86 1.99 -18.20
N THR A 61 -5.04 2.57 -17.02
CA THR A 61 -3.93 3.02 -16.17
C THR A 61 -3.03 1.86 -15.76
N GLY A 62 -3.59 0.66 -15.51
CA GLY A 62 -2.81 -0.54 -15.23
C GLY A 62 -1.99 -1.03 -16.43
N ARG A 63 -2.56 -1.05 -17.64
CA ARG A 63 -1.79 -1.38 -18.87
C ARG A 63 -0.65 -0.39 -19.09
N ASP A 64 -0.93 0.90 -18.95
CA ASP A 64 0.05 1.96 -19.14
C ASP A 64 1.21 1.84 -18.14
N LEU A 65 0.93 1.61 -16.86
CA LEU A 65 1.95 1.45 -15.83
C LEU A 65 2.81 0.20 -16.10
N LEU A 66 2.16 -0.94 -16.34
CA LEU A 66 2.85 -2.20 -16.64
C LEU A 66 3.74 -2.06 -17.88
N GLY A 67 3.22 -1.49 -18.97
CA GLY A 67 3.98 -1.25 -20.19
C GLY A 67 5.16 -0.29 -19.97
N THR A 68 4.94 0.79 -19.22
CA THR A 68 6.00 1.78 -18.92
C THR A 68 7.16 1.14 -18.16
N ILE A 69 6.88 0.30 -17.17
CA ILE A 69 7.93 -0.38 -16.40
C ILE A 69 8.57 -1.51 -17.23
N ALA A 70 7.75 -2.33 -17.91
CA ALA A 70 8.22 -3.51 -18.64
C ALA A 70 9.10 -3.20 -19.85
N TYR A 71 8.85 -2.06 -20.50
CA TYR A 71 9.59 -1.57 -21.67
C TYR A 71 10.46 -0.34 -21.35
N ALA A 72 10.82 -0.13 -20.08
CA ALA A 72 11.80 0.88 -19.71
C ALA A 72 13.11 0.69 -20.49
N ALA A 73 13.82 1.78 -20.75
CA ALA A 73 15.08 1.76 -21.49
C ALA A 73 16.14 0.85 -20.83
N ASP A 74 17.11 0.39 -21.61
CA ASP A 74 18.06 -0.63 -21.16
C ASP A 74 18.95 -0.17 -20.01
N ASP A 75 19.22 1.13 -19.91
CA ASP A 75 19.97 1.79 -18.83
C ASP A 75 19.16 1.96 -17.53
N ILE A 76 17.84 1.75 -17.58
CA ILE A 76 16.96 1.78 -16.40
C ILE A 76 16.99 0.42 -15.68
N GLN A 77 17.13 0.47 -14.37
CA GLN A 77 17.13 -0.71 -13.51
C GLN A 77 15.81 -1.49 -13.63
N PRO A 78 15.84 -2.83 -13.77
CA PRO A 78 14.64 -3.66 -13.75
C PRO A 78 13.86 -3.53 -12.44
N VAL A 79 12.55 -3.74 -12.51
CA VAL A 79 11.64 -3.87 -11.36
C VAL A 79 11.34 -5.35 -11.13
N GLY A 80 11.67 -5.84 -9.94
CA GLY A 80 11.35 -7.20 -9.51
C GLY A 80 10.13 -7.18 -8.61
N ILE A 81 9.10 -7.96 -8.94
CA ILE A 81 8.01 -8.30 -8.04
C ILE A 81 8.44 -9.54 -7.26
N GLU A 82 8.60 -9.38 -5.95
CA GLU A 82 8.93 -10.45 -5.03
C GLU A 82 7.67 -10.83 -4.25
N PRO A 83 6.86 -11.78 -4.77
CA PRO A 83 5.79 -12.35 -3.98
C PRO A 83 6.39 -13.15 -2.82
N TYR A 84 5.80 -13.01 -1.65
CA TYR A 84 6.11 -13.84 -0.49
C TYR A 84 4.84 -14.40 0.11
N ASP A 85 4.96 -15.59 0.71
CA ASP A 85 3.95 -16.11 1.60
C ASP A 85 3.92 -15.24 2.87
N LEU A 86 2.76 -14.75 3.27
CA LEU A 86 2.62 -13.88 4.42
C LEU A 86 2.76 -14.70 5.71
N VAL A 87 4.00 -14.96 6.10
CA VAL A 87 4.31 -15.56 7.39
C VAL A 87 4.33 -14.45 8.45
N VAL A 88 3.16 -14.08 8.98
CA VAL A 88 3.09 -13.45 10.31
C VAL A 88 3.40 -14.53 11.34
N ASP A 89 4.65 -14.97 11.40
CA ASP A 89 5.15 -15.68 12.57
C ASP A 89 5.60 -14.58 13.56
N PRO A 90 5.03 -14.51 14.77
CA PRO A 90 5.45 -13.54 15.78
C PRO A 90 6.94 -13.67 16.18
N THR A 91 7.61 -14.76 15.80
CA THR A 91 9.04 -14.99 15.98
C THR A 91 9.87 -14.85 14.71
N ALA A 92 9.26 -14.85 13.52
CA ALA A 92 9.97 -14.53 12.29
C ALA A 92 10.43 -13.09 12.42
N LYS A 93 11.76 -12.91 12.54
CA LYS A 93 12.37 -11.59 12.50
C LYS A 93 11.82 -10.95 11.23
N PRO A 94 11.05 -9.84 11.30
CA PRO A 94 10.62 -9.15 10.10
C PRO A 94 11.89 -8.95 9.29
N LYS A 95 11.90 -9.35 8.01
CA LYS A 95 13.02 -9.04 7.12
C LYS A 95 13.31 -7.58 7.39
N ILE A 96 14.44 -7.31 8.04
CA ILE A 96 14.82 -5.95 8.39
C ILE A 96 14.81 -5.29 7.03
N LYS A 97 13.86 -4.36 6.78
CA LYS A 97 13.94 -3.50 5.60
C LYS A 97 15.32 -2.90 5.73
N ASP A 98 16.25 -3.39 4.91
CA ASP A 98 17.64 -2.97 4.98
C ASP A 98 17.65 -1.45 5.01
N LYS A 99 18.39 -0.91 5.97
CA LYS A 99 18.66 0.51 6.27
C LYS A 99 17.74 1.54 5.58
N PRO A 100 17.06 2.44 6.33
CA PRO A 100 16.35 3.57 5.72
C PRO A 100 17.31 4.35 4.80
N GLY A 101 17.14 4.26 3.48
CA GLY A 101 17.97 5.01 2.54
C GLY A 101 18.03 4.53 1.10
N ALA A 102 17.99 3.22 0.82
CA ALA A 102 18.02 2.73 -0.56
C ALA A 102 16.60 2.43 -1.04
N GLN A 103 16.03 3.35 -1.82
CA GLN A 103 14.84 3.07 -2.60
C GLN A 103 15.18 1.97 -3.62
N SER A 104 14.64 0.78 -3.40
CA SER A 104 14.82 -0.36 -4.30
C SER A 104 13.69 -0.40 -5.31
N ALA A 105 14.00 -0.77 -6.55
CA ALA A 105 13.02 -1.10 -7.58
C ALA A 105 12.32 -2.46 -7.33
N ILE A 106 12.53 -3.06 -6.16
CA ILE A 106 11.89 -4.31 -5.73
C ILE A 106 10.53 -4.01 -5.11
N VAL A 107 9.49 -4.65 -5.64
CA VAL A 107 8.12 -4.64 -5.15
C VAL A 107 7.88 -5.91 -4.35
N SER A 108 7.95 -5.80 -3.02
CA SER A 108 7.60 -6.90 -2.13
C SER A 108 6.10 -6.86 -1.85
N TYR A 109 5.37 -7.94 -2.15
CA TYR A 109 3.93 -8.00 -1.88
C TYR A 109 3.44 -9.43 -1.60
N THR A 110 2.25 -9.58 -1.01
CA THR A 110 1.59 -10.88 -0.82
C THR A 110 0.39 -11.02 -1.77
N PRO A 111 0.32 -12.08 -2.59
CA PRO A 111 -0.87 -12.38 -3.42
C PRO A 111 -2.12 -12.69 -2.59
N GLY A 112 -3.30 -12.41 -3.14
CA GLY A 112 -4.59 -12.52 -2.44
C GLY A 112 -4.87 -13.90 -1.85
N GLU A 113 -4.69 -14.98 -2.63
CA GLU A 113 -4.91 -16.35 -2.16
C GLU A 113 -4.01 -16.72 -0.97
N TYR A 114 -2.77 -16.19 -0.91
CA TYR A 114 -1.88 -16.41 0.23
C TYR A 114 -2.28 -15.59 1.45
N LYS A 115 -3.04 -14.50 1.29
CA LYS A 115 -3.68 -13.81 2.41
C LYS A 115 -4.89 -14.60 2.94
N THR A 116 -5.69 -15.19 2.06
CA THR A 116 -7.03 -15.67 2.38
C THR A 116 -7.14 -17.16 2.70
N SER A 117 -6.32 -18.00 2.07
CA SER A 117 -6.64 -19.44 1.97
C SER A 117 -5.42 -20.36 1.86
N LYS A 118 -4.34 -19.93 1.19
CA LYS A 118 -3.19 -20.80 0.88
C LYS A 118 -2.10 -20.82 1.94
N ALA A 119 -1.93 -19.75 2.71
CA ALA A 119 -0.97 -19.71 3.80
C ALA A 119 -1.50 -20.48 5.02
N SER A 120 -0.59 -21.15 5.74
CA SER A 120 -0.92 -21.92 6.95
C SER A 120 -1.54 -21.04 8.06
N ASN A 121 -1.22 -19.75 8.08
CA ASN A 121 -1.73 -18.74 9.01
C ASN A 121 -2.79 -17.79 8.39
N SER A 122 -3.31 -18.11 7.21
CA SER A 122 -4.26 -17.25 6.46
C SER A 122 -5.46 -16.80 7.29
N ALA A 123 -6.03 -17.67 8.14
CA ALA A 123 -7.13 -17.31 9.03
C ALA A 123 -6.75 -16.20 10.03
N GLY A 124 -5.56 -16.27 10.63
CA GLY A 124 -5.05 -15.25 11.54
C GLY A 124 -4.75 -13.94 10.81
N ASN A 125 -4.11 -14.02 9.64
CA ASN A 125 -3.86 -12.87 8.77
C ASN A 125 -5.16 -12.14 8.40
N MET A 126 -6.18 -12.89 8.00
CA MET A 126 -7.49 -12.32 7.64
C MET A 126 -8.20 -11.69 8.84
N ALA A 127 -8.11 -12.28 10.04
CA ALA A 127 -8.67 -11.69 11.25
C ALA A 127 -8.00 -10.34 11.56
N GLN A 128 -6.66 -10.31 11.55
CA GLN A 128 -5.88 -9.09 11.79
C GLN A 128 -6.15 -8.02 10.71
N MET A 129 -6.22 -8.41 9.45
CA MET A 129 -6.49 -7.46 8.37
C MET A 129 -7.92 -6.94 8.42
N ARG A 130 -8.91 -7.75 8.81
CA ARG A 130 -10.30 -7.29 9.03
C ARG A 130 -10.41 -6.34 10.22
N GLU A 131 -9.71 -6.64 11.32
CA GLU A 131 -9.59 -5.70 12.45
C GLU A 131 -8.95 -4.39 11.99
N THR A 132 -7.87 -4.48 11.22
CA THR A 132 -7.23 -3.30 10.62
C THR A 132 -8.21 -2.56 9.70
N ALA A 133 -9.04 -3.25 8.92
CA ALA A 133 -10.00 -2.64 8.00
C ALA A 133 -11.15 -1.90 8.72
N GLN A 134 -11.52 -2.30 9.94
CA GLN A 134 -12.45 -1.55 10.78
C GLN A 134 -11.93 -0.15 11.09
N HIS A 135 -10.61 -0.03 11.16
CA HIS A 135 -9.92 1.21 11.40
C HIS A 135 -9.57 1.88 10.08
N ASN A 136 -8.86 1.22 9.18
CA ASN A 136 -8.46 1.74 7.88
C ASN A 136 -9.31 1.10 6.77
N PRO A 137 -10.43 1.71 6.32
CA PRO A 137 -11.32 1.12 5.31
C PRO A 137 -10.66 0.98 3.93
N TRP A 138 -9.45 1.52 3.75
CA TRP A 138 -8.65 1.38 2.54
C TRP A 138 -7.91 0.04 2.48
N VAL A 139 -7.77 -0.65 3.62
CA VAL A 139 -7.26 -2.03 3.69
C VAL A 139 -8.34 -2.96 3.18
N THR A 140 -8.12 -3.46 1.98
CA THR A 140 -9.00 -4.42 1.29
C THR A 140 -8.21 -5.71 1.08
N PRO A 141 -8.23 -6.64 2.05
CA PRO A 141 -7.37 -7.84 2.06
C PRO A 141 -7.51 -8.70 0.80
N GLU A 142 -8.73 -8.75 0.27
CA GLU A 142 -9.11 -9.51 -0.92
C GLU A 142 -8.66 -8.83 -2.23
N ARG A 143 -8.09 -7.62 -2.15
CA ARG A 143 -7.65 -6.80 -3.30
C ARG A 143 -6.15 -6.59 -3.31
N SER A 144 -5.42 -7.69 -3.33
CA SER A 144 -3.96 -7.69 -3.51
C SER A 144 -3.51 -6.98 -4.79
N ASP A 145 -4.34 -6.96 -5.84
CA ASP A 145 -4.13 -6.16 -7.05
C ASP A 145 -3.95 -4.66 -6.75
N ILE A 146 -4.72 -4.09 -5.82
CA ILE A 146 -4.58 -2.67 -5.46
C ILE A 146 -3.26 -2.43 -4.73
N SER A 147 -2.88 -3.32 -3.81
CA SER A 147 -1.57 -3.26 -3.14
C SER A 147 -0.43 -3.39 -4.14
N LEU A 148 -0.50 -4.35 -5.07
CA LEU A 148 0.51 -4.52 -6.11
C LEU A 148 0.62 -3.27 -6.99
N TYR A 149 -0.51 -2.69 -7.41
CA TYR A 149 -0.52 -1.45 -8.17
C TYR A 149 0.17 -0.31 -7.41
N HIS A 150 -0.14 -0.16 -6.11
CA HIS A 150 0.47 0.85 -5.24
C HIS A 150 2.00 0.74 -5.21
N GLU A 151 2.52 -0.45 -4.94
CA GLU A 151 3.97 -0.68 -4.91
C GLU A 151 4.63 -0.50 -6.28
N LEU A 152 3.96 -0.86 -7.38
CA LEU A 152 4.45 -0.60 -8.74
C LEU A 152 4.53 0.89 -9.07
N VAL A 153 3.66 1.73 -8.50
CA VAL A 153 3.76 3.18 -8.66
C VAL A 153 5.00 3.73 -7.95
N HIS A 154 5.34 3.23 -6.75
CA HIS A 154 6.62 3.55 -6.12
C HIS A 154 7.80 3.14 -7.00
N ALA A 155 7.79 1.90 -7.50
CA ALA A 155 8.85 1.41 -8.38
C ALA A 155 9.00 2.28 -9.64
N PHE A 156 7.89 2.72 -10.23
CA PHE A 156 7.90 3.67 -11.35
C PHE A 156 8.48 5.04 -10.96
N HIS A 157 8.14 5.59 -9.78
CA HIS A 157 8.73 6.85 -9.33
C HIS A 157 10.24 6.76 -9.17
N ILE A 158 10.73 5.63 -8.65
CA ILE A 158 12.17 5.36 -8.52
C ILE A 158 12.82 5.27 -9.90
N GLN A 159 12.28 4.45 -10.81
CA GLN A 159 12.80 4.31 -12.18
C GLN A 159 12.81 5.61 -12.96
N SER A 160 11.82 6.49 -12.75
CA SER A 160 11.70 7.77 -13.44
C SER A 160 12.45 8.92 -12.78
N GLY A 161 13.17 8.66 -11.67
CA GLY A 161 13.86 9.71 -10.89
C GLY A 161 12.91 10.73 -10.26
N LYS A 162 11.63 10.37 -10.09
CA LYS A 162 10.57 11.24 -9.54
C LYS A 162 10.19 10.90 -8.11
N ALA A 163 10.81 9.87 -7.53
CA ALA A 163 10.58 9.46 -6.15
C ALA A 163 10.81 10.63 -5.20
N LYS A 164 9.87 10.79 -4.27
CA LYS A 164 9.92 11.80 -3.22
C LYS A 164 10.62 11.24 -2.00
N SER A 165 11.05 12.15 -1.14
CA SER A 165 11.67 11.76 0.13
C SER A 165 10.64 11.07 1.01
N GLN A 166 11.02 9.90 1.55
CA GLN A 166 10.21 9.21 2.56
C GLN A 166 10.27 9.90 3.94
N THR A 167 11.24 10.79 4.15
CA THR A 167 11.40 11.55 5.40
C THR A 167 10.75 12.93 5.35
N GLN A 168 10.29 13.36 4.16
CA GLN A 168 9.54 14.59 4.00
C GLN A 168 8.05 14.29 4.13
N PHE A 169 7.43 14.81 5.18
CA PHE A 169 5.98 14.68 5.37
C PHE A 169 5.21 15.73 4.57
N VAL A 170 4.04 15.36 4.05
CA VAL A 170 3.16 16.32 3.39
C VAL A 170 2.70 17.39 4.39
N GLY A 171 2.66 18.66 3.97
CA GLY A 171 2.25 19.78 4.83
C GLY A 171 3.29 20.26 5.85
N SER A 172 4.52 19.70 5.85
CA SER A 172 5.62 20.20 6.70
C SER A 172 6.26 21.49 6.19
N ASP A 173 6.06 21.83 4.92
CA ASP A 173 6.63 23.00 4.28
C ASP A 173 5.65 24.18 4.36
N ALA A 174 6.00 25.20 5.15
CA ALA A 174 5.20 26.41 5.35
C ALA A 174 4.94 27.19 4.05
N SER A 175 5.72 26.94 3.00
CA SER A 175 5.58 27.58 1.69
C SER A 175 4.60 26.88 0.74
N ASN A 176 4.18 25.64 1.06
CA ASN A 176 3.38 24.77 0.20
C ASN A 176 2.10 24.30 0.91
N ILE A 177 1.34 25.25 1.45
CA ILE A 177 0.05 25.02 2.12
C ILE A 177 -1.01 24.69 1.05
N LEU A 178 -0.90 23.51 0.46
CA LEU A 178 -2.09 22.87 -0.06
C LEU A 178 -2.90 22.34 1.13
N PRO A 179 -4.23 22.31 1.04
CA PRO A 179 -5.05 21.71 2.07
C PRO A 179 -4.72 20.21 2.15
N VAL A 180 -3.88 19.85 3.12
CA VAL A 180 -3.68 18.48 3.58
C VAL A 180 -4.79 18.22 4.59
N ASP A 181 -5.46 17.06 4.51
CA ASP A 181 -6.40 16.66 5.56
C ASP A 181 -5.63 16.62 6.89
N GLU A 182 -6.19 17.18 7.96
CA GLU A 182 -5.53 17.28 9.27
C GLU A 182 -4.98 15.93 9.75
N ILE A 183 -5.61 14.83 9.31
CA ILE A 183 -5.20 13.49 9.67
C ILE A 183 -3.92 12.99 9.00
N ASP A 184 -3.63 13.53 7.81
CA ASP A 184 -2.43 13.22 7.03
C ASP A 184 -1.28 14.17 7.39
N ALA A 185 -1.60 15.30 8.02
CA ALA A 185 -0.64 16.31 8.42
C ALA A 185 0.36 15.79 9.46
N PRO A 186 1.58 16.37 9.50
CA PRO A 186 2.61 15.95 10.44
C PRO A 186 2.18 16.29 11.87
N ARG A 187 2.31 15.34 12.78
CA ARG A 187 2.00 15.50 14.21
C ARG A 187 3.01 14.79 15.09
N THR A 188 3.29 15.39 16.24
CA THR A 188 4.14 14.77 17.26
C THR A 188 3.29 13.88 18.17
N ILE A 189 3.60 12.59 18.21
CA ILE A 189 3.02 11.64 19.16
C ILE A 189 3.99 11.44 20.31
N THR A 190 3.48 11.36 21.53
CA THR A 190 4.27 11.02 22.73
C THR A 190 3.95 9.58 23.12
N ASP A 191 4.97 8.72 23.23
CA ASP A 191 4.80 7.33 23.65
C ASP A 191 4.53 7.21 25.17
N GLY A 192 4.30 5.98 25.66
CA GLY A 192 4.07 5.71 27.08
C GLY A 192 5.27 6.00 28.00
N PHE A 193 6.44 6.31 27.43
CA PHE A 193 7.67 6.65 28.13
C PHE A 193 8.01 8.14 28.03
N GLY A 194 7.19 8.95 27.35
CA GLY A 194 7.42 10.38 27.17
C GLY A 194 8.27 10.76 25.95
N ASN A 195 8.70 9.80 25.12
CA ASN A 195 9.46 10.08 23.91
C ASN A 195 8.54 10.68 22.85
N LYS A 196 9.02 11.73 22.17
CA LYS A 196 8.29 12.42 21.11
C LYS A 196 8.77 11.95 19.74
N THR A 197 7.83 11.45 18.94
CA THR A 197 8.09 11.04 17.55
C THR A 197 7.25 11.87 16.61
N LEU A 198 7.89 12.47 15.60
CA LEU A 198 7.18 13.10 14.50
C LEU A 198 6.62 12.00 13.60
N THR A 199 5.30 12.01 13.41
CA THR A 199 4.57 11.07 12.56
C THR A 199 3.82 11.86 11.51
N GLY A 200 3.61 11.28 10.33
CA GLY A 200 2.92 11.94 9.23
C GLY A 200 2.93 11.05 8.01
N VAL A 201 2.25 11.47 6.96
CA VAL A 201 2.25 10.78 5.67
C VAL A 201 3.41 11.35 4.85
N SER A 202 4.29 10.47 4.35
CA SER A 202 5.38 10.93 3.51
C SER A 202 4.84 11.50 2.19
N GLU A 203 5.57 12.43 1.57
CA GLU A 203 5.16 13.00 0.29
C GLU A 203 5.09 11.93 -0.81
N GLU A 204 5.94 10.90 -0.72
CA GLU A 204 5.96 9.77 -1.66
C GLU A 204 4.67 8.95 -1.59
N GLU A 205 4.21 8.61 -0.38
CA GLU A 205 2.94 7.91 -0.16
C GLU A 205 1.74 8.75 -0.64
N TYR A 206 1.76 10.04 -0.34
CA TYR A 206 0.73 10.98 -0.76
C TYR A 206 0.66 11.11 -2.29
N TYR A 207 1.82 11.07 -2.96
CA TYR A 207 1.93 11.06 -4.42
C TYR A 207 1.43 9.74 -5.01
N THR A 208 1.90 8.60 -4.50
CA THR A 208 1.51 7.27 -4.96
C THR A 208 0.00 7.04 -4.87
N VAL A 209 -0.63 7.49 -3.79
CA VAL A 209 -2.09 7.38 -3.65
C VAL A 209 -2.82 8.33 -4.62
N GLY A 210 -2.21 9.46 -4.97
CA GLY A 210 -2.84 10.51 -5.79
C GLY A 210 -3.77 11.38 -4.96
N LEU A 211 -3.26 11.97 -3.89
CA LEU A 211 -3.99 12.92 -3.05
C LEU A 211 -3.54 14.37 -3.33
N GLY A 212 -4.39 15.34 -3.01
CA GLY A 212 -4.10 16.78 -3.18
C GLY A 212 -3.60 17.14 -4.59
N LYS A 213 -2.43 17.81 -4.69
CA LYS A 213 -1.79 18.17 -5.98
C LYS A 213 -1.46 17.00 -6.89
N TYR A 214 -1.55 15.77 -6.39
CA TYR A 214 -1.27 14.57 -7.14
C TYR A 214 -2.51 13.86 -7.69
N ALA A 215 -3.72 14.35 -7.39
CA ALA A 215 -4.98 13.72 -7.83
C ALA A 215 -5.09 13.47 -9.34
N ASP A 216 -4.53 14.39 -10.14
CA ASP A 216 -4.57 14.33 -11.61
C ASP A 216 -3.33 13.67 -12.24
N LYS A 217 -2.46 13.06 -11.43
CA LYS A 217 -1.25 12.41 -11.96
C LYS A 217 -1.62 11.14 -12.73
N ARG A 218 -0.79 10.83 -13.73
CA ARG A 218 -1.01 9.71 -14.64
C ARG A 218 -1.10 8.37 -13.91
N PHE A 219 -0.18 8.13 -12.98
CA PHE A 219 -0.10 6.88 -12.22
C PHE A 219 -0.37 7.17 -10.75
N THR A 220 -1.56 6.81 -10.28
CA THR A 220 -1.94 6.91 -8.87
C THR A 220 -2.89 5.76 -8.50
N GLU A 221 -2.82 5.31 -7.24
CA GLU A 221 -3.73 4.29 -6.72
C GLU A 221 -5.20 4.71 -6.90
N ASN A 222 -5.54 5.98 -6.64
CA ASN A 222 -6.91 6.47 -6.77
C ASN A 222 -7.43 6.44 -8.20
N ARG A 223 -6.56 6.69 -9.20
CA ARG A 223 -6.94 6.55 -10.60
C ARG A 223 -7.22 5.08 -10.95
N TYR A 224 -6.37 4.15 -10.52
CA TYR A 224 -6.61 2.72 -10.68
C TYR A 224 -7.92 2.28 -10.03
N ARG A 225 -8.16 2.67 -8.76
CA ARG A 225 -9.40 2.40 -8.04
C ARG A 225 -10.64 2.95 -8.76
N ARG A 226 -10.54 4.14 -9.37
CA ARG A 226 -11.63 4.73 -10.16
C ARG A 226 -11.96 3.88 -11.38
N GLU A 227 -10.96 3.38 -12.09
CA GLU A 227 -11.16 2.49 -13.23
C GLU A 227 -11.77 1.14 -12.81
N ARG A 228 -11.37 0.57 -11.67
CA ARG A 228 -12.01 -0.63 -11.11
C ARG A 228 -13.49 -0.42 -10.78
N ARG A 229 -13.85 0.73 -10.19
CA ARG A 229 -15.27 1.09 -9.99
C ARG A 229 -16.04 1.20 -11.30
N ALA A 230 -15.42 1.73 -12.36
CA ALA A 230 -16.04 1.79 -13.68
C ALA A 230 -16.28 0.41 -14.31
N LEU A 231 -15.56 -0.62 -13.86
CA LEU A 231 -15.81 -2.03 -14.19
C LEU A 231 -16.90 -2.67 -13.31
N GLY A 232 -17.57 -1.92 -12.43
CA GLY A 232 -18.64 -2.40 -11.56
C GLY A 232 -18.18 -2.97 -10.22
N GLU A 233 -16.91 -2.78 -9.85
CA GLU A 233 -16.36 -3.33 -8.61
C GLU A 233 -16.57 -2.43 -7.40
N ASN A 234 -16.82 -3.06 -6.25
CA ASN A 234 -16.89 -2.36 -4.97
C ASN A 234 -15.48 -2.03 -4.45
N VAL A 235 -14.90 -0.94 -4.96
CA VAL A 235 -13.59 -0.43 -4.55
C VAL A 235 -13.73 0.96 -3.93
N PRO A 236 -13.39 1.16 -2.65
CA PRO A 236 -13.52 2.47 -2.02
C PRO A 236 -12.56 3.49 -2.63
N HIS A 237 -12.94 4.76 -2.68
CA HIS A 237 -12.06 5.86 -3.06
C HIS A 237 -11.33 6.38 -1.83
N ARG A 238 -9.99 6.46 -1.89
CA ARG A 238 -9.16 6.91 -0.77
C ARG A 238 -9.07 8.43 -0.78
N GLY A 239 -9.84 9.11 0.07
CA GLY A 239 -9.84 10.58 0.17
C GLY A 239 -8.75 11.15 1.08
N TYR A 240 -8.14 10.32 1.92
CA TYR A 240 -7.08 10.65 2.88
C TYR A 240 -6.23 9.39 3.13
N TYR A 241 -5.00 9.56 3.58
CA TYR A 241 -4.08 8.45 3.79
C TYR A 241 -4.27 7.79 5.17
N ALA A 242 -4.42 8.57 6.24
CA ALA A 242 -4.49 8.14 7.63
C ALA A 242 -5.93 8.04 8.17
N ASN A 243 -6.15 7.12 9.10
CA ASN A 243 -7.49 6.72 9.54
C ASN A 243 -8.21 7.70 10.50
N LYS A 244 -9.39 8.23 10.13
CA LYS A 244 -10.28 9.09 10.96
C LYS A 244 -10.84 8.45 12.24
N SER A 245 -11.05 7.14 12.27
CA SER A 245 -11.65 6.43 13.41
C SER A 245 -10.71 6.31 14.63
N ALA A 246 -9.40 6.29 14.43
CA ALA A 246 -8.43 6.28 15.54
C ALA A 246 -8.43 7.59 16.35
N GLU A 247 -8.83 8.71 15.76
CA GLU A 247 -8.93 10.00 16.47
C GLU A 247 -10.24 10.16 17.24
N LEU A 248 -11.33 9.58 16.76
CA LEU A 248 -12.64 9.58 17.45
C LEU A 248 -12.68 8.64 18.66
N ALA A 249 -11.78 7.64 18.71
CA ALA A 249 -11.64 6.72 19.84
C ALA A 249 -10.91 7.30 21.05
N LYS A 250 -10.39 8.54 21.00
CA LYS A 250 -9.83 9.19 22.20
C LYS A 250 -10.96 9.31 23.25
N PRO A 251 -10.79 8.76 24.46
CA PRO A 251 -11.79 8.90 25.50
C PRO A 251 -12.02 10.39 25.74
N LYS A 252 -13.28 10.85 25.61
CA LYS A 252 -13.67 12.21 26.00
C LYS A 252 -13.10 12.43 27.39
N LYS A 253 -12.07 13.30 27.51
CA LYS A 253 -11.43 13.66 28.79
C LYS A 253 -12.54 13.83 29.81
N GLY A 254 -12.58 12.93 30.80
CA GLY A 254 -13.64 12.87 31.78
C GLY A 254 -13.91 14.27 32.31
N LYS A 255 -15.18 14.70 32.23
CA LYS A 255 -15.66 15.88 32.94
C LYS A 255 -15.08 15.80 34.36
N LYS A 256 -14.19 16.74 34.73
CA LYS A 256 -13.67 16.87 36.09
C LYS A 256 -14.87 16.80 37.03
N LYS A 257 -15.01 15.70 37.77
CA LYS A 257 -15.97 15.56 38.85
C LYS A 257 -15.63 16.69 39.82
N LYS A 258 -16.48 17.73 39.90
CA LYS A 258 -16.37 18.77 40.93
C LYS A 258 -16.53 18.06 42.27
N THR A 259 -15.42 17.74 42.92
CA THR A 259 -15.44 17.28 44.31
C THR A 259 -15.97 18.44 45.14
N GLY A 260 -17.13 18.21 45.76
CA GLY A 260 -17.80 19.18 46.60
C GLY A 260 -16.92 19.59 47.77
N LYS A 261 -16.90 20.89 48.06
CA LYS A 261 -16.39 21.47 49.30
C LYS A 261 -17.02 20.75 50.51
N PRO A 262 -16.24 20.24 51.48
CA PRO A 262 -16.81 19.81 52.74
C PRO A 262 -17.37 21.03 53.49
N LYS A 263 -18.62 20.93 53.96
CA LYS A 263 -19.21 21.90 54.90
C LYS A 263 -18.68 21.58 56.30
N ASN A 264 -17.93 22.51 56.90
CA ASN A 264 -17.63 22.48 58.32
C ASN A 264 -18.94 22.56 59.12
N LYS A 265 -19.19 21.58 59.98
CA LYS A 265 -20.14 21.70 61.08
C LYS A 265 -19.33 22.05 62.34
N LEU A 266 -19.50 23.28 62.83
CA LEU A 266 -19.25 23.61 64.22
C LEU A 266 -20.23 22.79 65.08
N ILE A 267 -19.73 22.17 66.14
CA ILE A 267 -20.53 21.78 67.30
C ILE A 267 -19.91 22.53 68.49
N LEU A 268 -20.76 23.34 69.13
CA LEU A 268 -20.55 24.01 70.41
C LEU A 268 -20.67 23.01 71.56
#